data_AF-A0A8C1ZV62-F1
#
_entry.id   AF-A0A8C1ZV62-F1
#
_cell.length_a   1.000
_cell.length_b   1.000
_cell.length_c   1.000
_cell.angle_alpha   90.00
_cell.angle_beta   90.00
_cell.angle_gamma   90.00
#
_symmetry.space_group_name_H-M   'P 1'
#
loop_
_entity.id
_entity.type
_entity.pdbx_description
1 polymer ?
#
loop_
_entity_poly.entity_id
_entity_poly.type
_entity_poly.pdbx_seq_one_letter_code
_entity_poly.pdbx_strand_id
1 'polypeptide(L)'
;LSSKIKVCLHCVITLWIYASDATKHVKIFDLLQSHSRFNRQSFPEIEQHIEAVWSDRVAKQPWLFNGAKFRLHSAVLSVIEKGPMQSCVLTLQLGLTCYKDYLGTNWSREAGRLQSHGQNECADPQAFLAQPLGVGAVVATADGDVVLLRRSQKVAEAAGLLDIPGGHPEPKVRSKRAALHQDPDLNQMIRDT
;
A
#
# COMPACT_ATOMS: atom_id res chain seq x y z
N LEU A 1 11.14 -17.42 -17.37
CA LEU A 1 11.28 -16.77 -16.03
C LEU A 1 10.06 -15.89 -15.80
N SER A 2 9.09 -16.33 -14.99
CA SER A 2 7.98 -15.45 -14.59
C SER A 2 8.54 -14.42 -13.61
N SER A 3 8.47 -13.12 -13.94
CA SER A 3 9.01 -12.07 -13.09
C SER A 3 8.14 -11.93 -11.83
N LYS A 4 8.72 -12.09 -10.65
CA LYS A 4 8.04 -11.87 -9.35
C LYS A 4 7.72 -10.40 -9.05
N ILE A 5 8.14 -9.49 -9.94
CA ILE A 5 7.94 -8.05 -9.85
C ILE A 5 7.25 -7.60 -11.14
N LYS A 6 6.18 -6.83 -10.98
CA LYS A 6 5.50 -6.12 -12.06
C LYS A 6 5.58 -4.63 -11.77
N VAL A 7 6.11 -3.86 -12.71
CA VAL A 7 6.13 -2.39 -12.61
C VAL A 7 4.73 -1.88 -12.95
N CYS A 8 4.03 -1.31 -11.96
CA CYS A 8 2.70 -0.73 -12.17
C CYS A 8 2.76 0.69 -12.74
N LEU A 9 3.78 1.46 -12.37
CA LEU A 9 4.00 2.82 -12.85
C LEU A 9 5.51 3.07 -12.95
N HIS A 10 5.97 3.59 -14.08
CA HIS A 10 7.34 4.05 -14.25
C HIS A 10 7.33 5.58 -14.43
N CYS A 11 7.75 6.30 -13.40
CA CYS A 11 7.91 7.74 -13.48
C CYS A 11 9.37 8.08 -13.81
N VAL A 12 9.65 8.51 -15.04
CA VAL A 12 10.94 9.12 -15.39
C VAL A 12 10.88 10.59 -14.96
N ILE A 13 11.02 10.83 -13.67
CA ILE A 13 11.15 12.19 -13.15
C ILE A 13 12.61 12.36 -12.76
N THR A 14 13.39 12.99 -13.63
CA THR A 14 14.72 13.49 -13.27
C THR A 14 14.54 14.75 -12.42
N LEU A 15 14.24 14.58 -11.13
CA LEU A 15 14.26 15.66 -10.15
C LEU A 15 15.73 15.97 -9.84
N TRP A 16 16.36 16.79 -10.68
CA TRP A 16 17.55 17.52 -10.27
C TRP A 16 17.08 18.59 -9.29
N ILE A 17 17.07 18.27 -7.99
CA ILE A 17 17.03 19.31 -6.95
C ILE A 17 18.45 19.88 -6.84
N TYR A 18 18.92 20.49 -7.93
CA TYR A 18 19.97 21.50 -7.88
C TYR A 18 19.26 22.82 -8.13
N ALA A 19 19.39 23.71 -7.15
CA ALA A 19 18.87 25.06 -7.19
C ALA A 19 19.54 25.84 -8.33
N SER A 20 19.00 25.76 -9.55
CA SER A 20 19.23 26.77 -10.60
C SER A 20 18.38 26.67 -11.87
N ASP A 21 17.52 25.66 -12.09
CA ASP A 21 16.67 25.66 -13.30
C ASP A 21 15.23 25.22 -13.05
N ALA A 22 14.31 26.18 -13.21
CA ALA A 22 12.92 26.13 -12.78
C ALA A 22 11.95 25.72 -13.90
N THR A 23 12.33 24.82 -14.81
CA THR A 23 11.51 24.50 -16.00
C THR A 23 10.81 23.15 -15.99
N LYS A 24 10.90 22.34 -14.92
CA LYS A 24 10.09 21.12 -14.77
C LYS A 24 9.45 21.04 -13.38
N HIS A 25 8.40 21.84 -13.16
CA HIS A 25 7.56 21.71 -11.99
C HIS A 25 6.64 20.49 -12.12
N VAL A 26 7.11 19.30 -11.76
CA VAL A 26 6.20 18.20 -11.41
C VAL A 26 5.63 18.51 -10.03
N LYS A 27 4.45 19.12 -10.00
CA LYS A 27 3.68 19.22 -8.77
C LYS A 27 2.93 17.90 -8.56
N ILE A 28 3.51 17.02 -7.75
CA ILE A 28 2.77 15.89 -7.19
C ILE A 28 1.80 16.48 -6.15
N PHE A 29 0.62 16.89 -6.59
CA PHE A 29 -0.49 17.09 -5.67
C PHE A 29 -1.02 15.70 -5.34
N ASP A 30 -0.56 15.20 -4.21
CA ASP A 30 -1.05 13.96 -3.63
C ASP A 30 -2.46 14.22 -3.09
N LEU A 31 -3.48 14.15 -3.95
CA LEU A 31 -4.86 14.17 -3.49
C LEU A 31 -5.16 12.79 -2.93
N LEU A 32 -4.80 12.61 -1.66
CA LEU A 32 -5.10 11.42 -0.88
C LEU A 32 -6.62 11.33 -0.66
N GLN A 33 -7.32 10.73 -1.62
CA GLN A 33 -8.74 10.39 -1.45
C GLN A 33 -8.84 9.07 -0.70
N SER A 34 -8.64 9.12 0.62
CA SER A 34 -8.95 8.00 1.50
C SER A 34 -10.47 7.86 1.57
N HIS A 35 -11.01 6.82 0.95
CA HIS A 35 -12.45 6.54 0.98
C HIS A 35 -12.67 5.04 1.13
N SER A 36 -13.64 4.65 1.97
CA SER A 36 -14.08 3.26 2.16
C SER A 36 -14.38 2.52 0.85
N ARG A 37 -14.78 3.20 -0.23
CA ARG A 37 -14.99 2.60 -1.56
C ARG A 37 -13.72 1.99 -2.18
N PHE A 38 -12.55 2.39 -1.70
CA PHE A 38 -11.25 1.90 -2.15
C PHE A 38 -10.69 0.84 -1.20
N ASN A 39 -11.45 0.43 -0.17
CA ASN A 39 -11.08 -0.69 0.68
C ASN A 39 -11.21 -2.01 -0.07
N ARG A 40 -10.68 -3.07 0.54
CA ARG A 40 -10.86 -4.45 0.09
C ARG A 40 -12.35 -4.80 0.15
N GLN A 41 -12.86 -5.46 -0.88
CA GLN A 41 -14.20 -6.04 -0.85
C GLN A 41 -14.19 -7.33 -0.01
N SER A 42 -15.27 -7.59 0.72
CA SER A 42 -15.40 -8.74 1.63
C SER A 42 -16.58 -9.63 1.26
N PHE A 43 -16.45 -10.91 1.60
CA PHE A 43 -17.53 -11.89 1.60
C PHE A 43 -17.30 -12.88 2.76
N PRO A 44 -18.34 -13.52 3.31
CA PRO A 44 -18.24 -14.26 4.57
C PRO A 44 -17.11 -15.30 4.62
N GLU A 45 -16.91 -16.04 3.53
CA GLU A 45 -15.92 -17.11 3.44
C GLU A 45 -14.49 -16.59 3.52
N ILE A 46 -14.18 -15.43 2.92
CA ILE A 46 -12.83 -14.85 3.01
C ILE A 46 -12.56 -14.27 4.41
N GLU A 47 -13.55 -13.67 5.07
CA GLU A 47 -13.36 -13.16 6.43
C GLU A 47 -13.11 -14.30 7.43
N GLN A 48 -13.83 -15.42 7.31
CA GLN A 48 -13.58 -16.62 8.11
C GLN A 48 -12.18 -17.19 7.87
N HIS A 49 -11.74 -17.22 6.60
CA HIS A 49 -10.39 -17.67 6.24
C HIS A 49 -9.31 -16.75 6.83
N ILE A 50 -9.48 -15.43 6.74
CA ILE A 50 -8.55 -14.44 7.32
C ILE A 50 -8.43 -14.65 8.83
N GLU A 51 -9.54 -14.85 9.53
CA GLU A 51 -9.53 -15.11 10.98
C GLU A 51 -8.79 -16.41 11.33
N ALA A 52 -9.04 -17.48 10.57
CA ALA A 52 -8.39 -18.77 10.78
C ALA A 52 -6.86 -18.67 10.59
N VAL A 53 -6.42 -18.00 9.51
CA VAL A 53 -4.99 -17.77 9.24
C VAL A 53 -4.35 -16.92 10.33
N TRP A 54 -5.04 -15.88 10.79
CA TRP A 54 -4.55 -15.01 11.85
C TRP A 54 -4.38 -15.76 13.17
N SER A 55 -5.40 -16.52 13.56
CA SER A 55 -5.42 -17.29 14.81
C SER A 55 -4.28 -18.31 14.85
N ASP A 56 -4.07 -19.07 13.77
CA ASP A 56 -2.97 -20.03 13.66
C ASP A 56 -1.59 -19.35 13.78
N ARG A 57 -1.43 -18.15 13.21
CA ARG A 57 -0.16 -17.42 13.29
C ARG A 57 0.12 -16.85 14.67
N VAL A 58 -0.86 -16.21 15.30
CA VAL A 58 -0.69 -15.66 16.65
C VAL A 58 -0.39 -16.77 17.65
N ALA A 59 -1.01 -17.96 17.48
CA ALA A 59 -0.70 -19.12 18.31
C ALA A 59 0.78 -19.57 18.21
N LYS A 60 1.39 -19.46 17.03
CA LYS A 60 2.80 -19.82 16.80
C LYS A 60 3.78 -18.68 17.11
N GLN A 61 3.32 -17.44 16.98
CA GLN A 61 4.13 -16.23 17.08
C GLN A 61 3.37 -15.18 17.90
N PRO A 62 3.31 -15.34 19.24
CA PRO A 62 2.45 -14.52 20.11
C PRO A 62 2.86 -13.03 20.19
N TRP A 63 4.04 -12.67 19.68
CA TRP A 63 4.50 -11.28 19.57
C TRP A 63 3.96 -10.56 18.32
N LEU A 64 3.20 -11.23 17.44
CA LEU A 64 2.55 -10.58 16.32
C LEU A 64 1.38 -9.70 16.80
N PHE A 65 1.27 -8.52 16.21
CA PHE A 65 0.15 -7.61 16.41
C PHE A 65 -0.42 -7.20 15.06
N ASN A 66 -1.72 -6.87 15.04
CA ASN A 66 -2.36 -6.33 13.84
C ASN A 66 -2.08 -4.83 13.77
N GLY A 67 -1.73 -4.32 12.58
CA GLY A 67 -1.45 -2.91 12.36
C GLY A 67 -2.21 -2.39 11.14
N ALA A 68 -2.80 -1.20 11.26
CA ALA A 68 -3.50 -0.54 10.16
C ALA A 68 -2.51 -0.09 9.06
N LYS A 69 -2.94 -0.19 7.80
CA LYS A 69 -2.15 0.14 6.61
C LYS A 69 -3.00 0.88 5.59
N PHE A 70 -2.37 1.69 4.75
CA PHE A 70 -3.04 2.19 3.54
C PHE A 70 -3.16 1.06 2.52
N ARG A 71 -4.31 0.94 1.87
CA ARG A 71 -4.52 0.07 0.71
C ARG A 71 -4.29 0.87 -0.56
N LEU A 72 -3.43 0.42 -1.47
CA LEU A 72 -3.33 1.02 -2.80
C LEU A 72 -4.44 0.44 -3.69
N HIS A 73 -5.39 1.29 -4.11
CA HIS A 73 -6.41 0.91 -5.07
C HIS A 73 -5.96 1.18 -6.50
N SER A 74 -5.53 2.41 -6.81
CA SER A 74 -5.01 2.76 -8.12
C SER A 74 -4.06 3.95 -8.07
N ALA A 75 -3.28 4.12 -9.14
CA ALA A 75 -2.40 5.25 -9.36
C ALA A 75 -2.65 5.79 -10.77
N VAL A 76 -3.09 7.05 -10.86
CA VAL A 76 -3.49 7.69 -12.13
C VAL A 76 -2.59 8.88 -12.41
N LEU A 77 -1.91 8.86 -13.55
CA LEU A 77 -1.13 9.99 -14.03
C LEU A 77 -1.98 10.83 -14.98
N SER A 78 -2.16 12.12 -14.66
CA SER A 78 -2.88 13.07 -15.50
C SER A 78 -1.95 14.17 -15.98
N VAL A 79 -2.05 14.53 -17.26
CA VAL A 79 -1.36 15.68 -17.83
C VAL A 79 -2.33 16.86 -17.82
N ILE A 80 -1.92 17.95 -17.17
CA ILE A 80 -2.66 19.20 -17.14
C ILE A 80 -1.92 20.19 -18.03
N GLU A 81 -2.58 20.55 -19.13
CA GLU A 81 -2.12 21.59 -20.05
C GLU A 81 -2.62 22.96 -19.55
N LYS A 82 -1.69 23.85 -19.20
CA LYS A 82 -1.99 25.25 -18.90
C LYS A 82 -1.12 26.16 -19.78
N GLY A 83 -1.58 26.42 -20.99
CA GLY A 83 -0.85 27.21 -21.98
C GLY A 83 0.45 26.52 -22.40
N PRO A 84 1.60 27.23 -22.54
CA PRO A 84 2.87 26.63 -22.97
C PRO A 84 3.49 25.70 -21.93
N MET A 85 2.94 25.61 -20.71
CA MET A 85 3.42 24.71 -19.66
C MET A 85 2.58 23.43 -19.61
N GLN A 86 3.27 22.29 -19.69
CA GLN A 86 2.74 20.98 -19.34
C GLN A 86 3.10 20.65 -17.89
N SER A 87 2.11 20.19 -17.13
CA SER A 87 2.33 19.66 -15.77
C SER A 87 1.73 18.27 -15.65
N CYS A 88 2.43 17.37 -14.96
CA CYS A 88 1.92 16.03 -14.67
C CYS A 88 1.53 15.94 -13.20
N VAL A 89 0.37 15.34 -12.93
CA VAL A 89 -0.14 15.08 -11.59
C VAL A 89 -0.37 13.59 -11.42
N LEU A 90 0.29 12.99 -10.43
CA LEU A 90 0.01 11.63 -10.01
C LEU A 90 -1.03 11.66 -8.88
N THR A 91 -2.14 10.96 -9.08
CA THR A 91 -3.19 10.77 -8.08
C THR A 91 -3.17 9.33 -7.58
N LEU A 92 -2.99 9.16 -6.27
CA LEU A 92 -3.09 7.87 -5.61
C LEU A 92 -4.47 7.71 -4.98
N GLN A 93 -5.21 6.70 -5.42
CA GLN A 93 -6.47 6.31 -4.79
C GLN A 93 -6.18 5.29 -3.69
N LEU A 94 -6.49 5.65 -2.46
CA LEU A 94 -6.13 4.85 -1.29
C LEU A 94 -7.38 4.45 -0.50
N GLY A 95 -7.37 3.21 -0.01
CA GLY A 95 -8.26 2.73 1.03
C GLY A 95 -7.50 2.47 2.33
N LEU A 96 -8.16 1.78 3.25
CA LEU A 96 -7.58 1.24 4.46
C LEU A 96 -7.60 -0.29 4.41
N THR A 97 -6.58 -0.88 5.03
CA THR A 97 -6.46 -2.31 5.27
C THR A 97 -5.65 -2.55 6.54
N CYS A 98 -5.30 -3.80 6.84
CA CYS A 98 -4.46 -4.12 7.98
C CYS A 98 -3.53 -5.30 7.69
N TYR A 99 -2.57 -5.50 8.59
CA TYR A 99 -1.59 -6.58 8.49
C TYR A 99 -2.25 -7.97 8.49
N LYS A 100 -3.29 -8.15 9.30
CA LYS A 100 -4.09 -9.39 9.34
C LYS A 100 -4.71 -9.73 7.99
N ASP A 101 -5.36 -8.76 7.35
CA ASP A 101 -5.96 -8.95 6.02
C ASP A 101 -4.90 -9.30 4.97
N TYR A 102 -3.73 -8.65 5.00
CA TYR A 102 -2.62 -8.97 4.11
C TYR A 102 -2.18 -10.43 4.24
N LEU A 103 -2.06 -10.93 5.48
CA LEU A 103 -1.68 -12.31 5.72
C LEU A 103 -2.74 -13.31 5.26
N GLY A 104 -4.01 -13.00 5.45
CA GLY A 104 -5.13 -13.84 5.03
C GLY A 104 -5.47 -13.77 3.54
N THR A 105 -4.99 -12.75 2.82
CA THR A 105 -5.29 -12.55 1.39
C THR A 105 -4.02 -12.61 0.52
N ASN A 106 -3.23 -11.54 0.46
CA ASN A 106 -2.02 -11.42 -0.35
C ASN A 106 -0.99 -12.53 -0.10
N TRP A 107 -0.75 -12.86 1.17
CA TRP A 107 0.25 -13.87 1.58
C TRP A 107 -0.36 -15.26 1.80
N SER A 108 -1.66 -15.41 1.53
CA SER A 108 -2.35 -16.69 1.63
C SER A 108 -2.08 -17.55 0.39
N ARG A 109 -2.18 -18.87 0.56
CA ARG A 109 -2.19 -19.82 -0.57
C ARG A 109 -3.39 -19.60 -1.50
N GLU A 110 -4.46 -18.99 -0.97
CA GLU A 110 -5.67 -18.65 -1.71
C GLU A 110 -5.53 -17.40 -2.58
N ALA A 111 -4.40 -16.67 -2.54
CA ALA A 111 -4.23 -15.40 -3.27
C ALA A 111 -4.60 -15.52 -4.76
N GLY A 112 -4.15 -16.57 -5.45
CA GLY A 112 -4.47 -16.79 -6.85
C GLY A 112 -5.98 -17.03 -7.09
N ARG A 113 -6.65 -17.76 -6.20
CA ARG A 113 -8.10 -17.98 -6.27
C ARG A 113 -8.88 -16.69 -6.02
N LEU A 114 -8.44 -15.88 -5.06
CA LEU A 114 -9.02 -14.56 -4.80
C LEU A 114 -8.86 -13.62 -6.00
N GLN A 115 -7.74 -13.68 -6.70
CA GLN A 115 -7.53 -12.90 -7.92
C GLN A 115 -8.47 -13.33 -9.05
N SER A 116 -8.59 -14.64 -9.29
CA SER A 116 -9.55 -15.15 -10.28
C SER A 116 -10.99 -14.80 -9.92
N HIS A 117 -11.36 -14.89 -8.65
CA HIS A 117 -12.69 -14.54 -8.17
C HIS A 117 -12.98 -13.04 -8.35
N GLY A 118 -12.06 -12.16 -7.92
CA GLY A 118 -12.22 -10.72 -8.10
C GLY A 118 -12.30 -10.31 -9.56
N GLN A 119 -11.54 -10.98 -10.44
CA GLN A 119 -11.63 -10.74 -11.87
C GLN A 119 -13.01 -11.11 -12.45
N ASN A 120 -13.61 -12.20 -11.99
CA ASN A 120 -14.89 -12.68 -12.52
C ASN A 120 -16.08 -11.88 -11.99
N GLU A 121 -16.11 -11.57 -10.70
CA GLU A 121 -17.26 -10.92 -10.05
C GLU A 121 -17.16 -9.39 -10.03
N CYS A 122 -15.95 -8.84 -9.92
CA CYS A 122 -15.73 -7.41 -9.74
C CYS A 122 -15.02 -6.75 -10.93
N ALA A 123 -14.63 -7.52 -11.95
CA ALA A 123 -13.73 -7.08 -13.02
C ALA A 123 -12.40 -6.49 -12.52
N ASP A 124 -11.98 -6.85 -11.29
CA ASP A 124 -10.74 -6.40 -10.66
C ASP A 124 -10.08 -7.56 -9.89
N PRO A 125 -8.93 -8.09 -10.35
CA PRO A 125 -8.25 -9.19 -9.66
C PRO A 125 -7.74 -8.80 -8.26
N GLN A 126 -7.65 -7.52 -7.94
CA GLN A 126 -7.18 -7.06 -6.64
C GLN A 126 -8.33 -6.74 -5.67
N ALA A 127 -9.60 -6.86 -6.10
CA ALA A 127 -10.78 -6.48 -5.33
C ALA A 127 -10.82 -7.11 -3.93
N PHE A 128 -10.51 -8.40 -3.85
CA PHE A 128 -10.52 -9.19 -2.61
C PHE A 128 -9.16 -9.26 -1.90
N LEU A 129 -8.15 -8.52 -2.36
CA LEU A 129 -6.83 -8.49 -1.74
C LEU A 129 -6.62 -7.21 -0.92
N ALA A 130 -5.89 -7.34 0.19
CA ALA A 130 -5.56 -6.25 1.10
C ALA A 130 -4.73 -5.14 0.44
N GLN A 131 -3.76 -5.51 -0.40
CA GLN A 131 -2.88 -4.58 -1.15
C GLN A 131 -2.28 -3.44 -0.30
N PRO A 132 -1.60 -3.74 0.82
CA PRO A 132 -0.99 -2.69 1.63
C PRO A 132 0.07 -1.93 0.84
N LEU A 133 0.02 -0.60 0.89
CA LEU A 133 1.01 0.28 0.26
C LEU A 133 2.32 0.24 1.04
N GLY A 134 3.38 -0.21 0.38
CA GLY A 134 4.76 -0.13 0.86
C GLY A 134 5.49 1.10 0.34
N VAL A 135 6.50 1.54 1.07
CA VAL A 135 7.46 2.56 0.62
C VAL A 135 8.87 2.00 0.77
N GLY A 136 9.75 2.33 -0.18
CA GLY A 136 11.14 1.92 -0.17
C GLY A 136 12.01 2.95 -0.87
N ALA A 137 13.29 2.99 -0.50
CA ALA A 137 14.26 3.92 -1.04
C ALA A 137 15.54 3.18 -1.44
N VAL A 138 16.04 3.48 -2.63
CA VAL A 138 17.44 3.19 -2.98
C VAL A 138 18.27 4.34 -2.42
N VAL A 139 19.03 4.05 -1.37
CA VAL A 139 19.86 5.05 -0.69
C VAL A 139 21.28 4.93 -1.22
N ALA A 140 21.72 5.96 -1.94
CA ALA A 140 23.09 6.08 -2.44
C ALA A 140 23.96 6.86 -1.45
N THR A 141 25.17 6.38 -1.25
CA THR A 141 26.22 7.04 -0.47
C THR A 141 27.02 8.00 -1.36
N ALA A 142 27.78 8.92 -0.74
CA ALA A 142 28.53 9.94 -1.48
C ALA A 142 29.67 9.36 -2.35
N ASP A 143 30.15 8.18 -1.97
CA ASP A 143 31.18 7.38 -2.65
C ASP A 143 30.60 6.39 -3.67
N GLY A 144 29.28 6.37 -3.88
CA GLY A 144 28.63 5.66 -4.98
C GLY A 144 28.07 4.27 -4.64
N ASP A 145 28.17 3.83 -3.39
CA ASP A 145 27.59 2.56 -2.93
C ASP A 145 26.09 2.67 -2.59
N VAL A 146 25.39 1.53 -2.61
CA VAL A 146 23.96 1.42 -2.24
C VAL A 146 23.80 0.72 -0.89
N VAL A 147 22.99 1.32 -0.02
CA VAL A 147 22.68 0.75 1.30
C VAL A 147 21.66 -0.39 1.17
N LEU A 148 22.03 -1.56 1.70
CA LEU A 148 21.16 -2.72 1.87
C LEU A 148 21.08 -3.13 3.34
N LEU A 149 19.96 -3.72 3.73
CA LEU A 149 19.70 -4.24 5.07
C LEU A 149 19.55 -5.75 5.02
N ARG A 150 20.10 -6.48 6.00
CA ARG A 150 19.80 -7.91 6.18
C ARG A 150 18.68 -8.07 7.20
N ARG A 151 17.59 -8.70 6.78
CA ARG A 151 16.44 -8.97 7.66
C ARG A 151 16.80 -10.01 8.72
N SER A 152 16.23 -9.84 9.91
CA SER A 152 16.34 -10.82 11.00
C SER A 152 15.77 -12.20 10.59
N GLN A 153 16.18 -13.26 11.27
CA GLN A 153 15.57 -14.59 11.12
C GLN A 153 14.24 -14.73 11.89
N LYS A 154 13.92 -13.76 12.77
CA LYS A 154 12.75 -13.79 13.66
C LYS A 154 11.58 -12.93 13.16
N VAL A 155 11.51 -12.65 11.86
CA VAL A 155 10.40 -11.91 11.23
C VAL A 155 9.45 -12.85 10.52
N ALA A 156 8.19 -12.44 10.34
CA ALA A 156 7.17 -13.25 9.68
C ALA A 156 7.31 -13.29 8.14
N GLU A 157 7.96 -12.30 7.53
CA GLU A 157 8.11 -12.17 6.08
C GLU A 157 9.59 -12.08 5.68
N ALA A 158 9.99 -12.81 4.63
CA ALA A 158 11.31 -12.69 4.00
C ALA A 158 12.50 -12.79 5.00
N ALA A 159 12.43 -13.74 5.93
CA ALA A 159 13.46 -13.93 6.96
C ALA A 159 14.85 -14.16 6.35
N GLY A 160 15.87 -13.45 6.87
CA GLY A 160 17.26 -13.58 6.43
C GLY A 160 17.61 -12.97 5.06
N LEU A 161 16.63 -12.46 4.31
CA LEU A 161 16.86 -11.87 2.98
C LEU A 161 17.44 -10.45 3.07
N LEU A 162 18.03 -10.00 1.95
CA LEU A 162 18.41 -8.60 1.77
C LEU A 162 17.19 -7.76 1.42
N ASP A 163 17.18 -6.53 1.92
CA ASP A 163 16.09 -5.57 1.76
C ASP A 163 16.67 -4.16 1.58
N ILE A 164 15.85 -3.24 1.08
CA ILE A 164 16.19 -1.81 1.03
C ILE A 164 15.59 -1.08 2.24
N PRO A 165 16.12 0.10 2.62
CA PRO A 165 15.43 0.96 3.58
C PRO A 165 13.99 1.25 3.15
N GLY A 166 13.03 1.00 4.04
CA GLY A 166 11.62 1.11 3.71
C GLY A 166 10.69 0.71 4.85
N GLY A 167 9.41 0.59 4.53
CA GLY A 167 8.37 0.20 5.48
C GLY A 167 6.97 0.31 4.92
N HIS A 168 5.97 0.19 5.80
CA HIS A 168 4.57 0.39 5.44
C HIS A 168 3.97 1.48 6.34
N PRO A 169 3.65 2.67 5.79
CA PRO A 169 3.14 3.79 6.58
C PRO A 169 1.82 3.42 7.24
N GLU A 170 1.67 3.84 8.50
CA GLU A 170 0.48 3.59 9.30
C GLU A 170 -0.41 4.83 9.30
N PRO A 171 -1.71 4.70 8.95
CA PRO A 171 -2.65 5.81 9.00
C PRO A 171 -2.79 6.33 10.44
N LYS A 172 -2.46 7.60 10.67
CA LYS A 172 -2.83 8.31 11.92
C LYS A 172 -4.06 9.15 11.64
N VAL A 173 -5.22 8.76 12.15
CA VAL A 173 -6.43 9.58 12.07
C VAL A 173 -6.26 10.76 13.03
N ARG A 174 -5.84 11.92 12.52
CA ARG A 174 -6.05 13.17 13.24
C ARG A 174 -7.52 13.52 13.11
N SER A 175 -8.29 13.32 14.18
CA SER A 175 -9.63 13.92 14.31
C SER A 175 -9.48 15.44 14.28
N LYS A 176 -9.50 16.01 13.08
CA LYS A 176 -9.85 17.41 12.90
C LYS A 176 -11.33 17.42 12.56
N ARG A 177 -12.13 17.88 13.53
CA ARG A 177 -13.50 18.37 13.33
C ARG A 177 -13.56 19.25 12.07
N ALA A 178 -13.88 18.67 10.91
CA ALA A 178 -14.30 19.37 9.71
C ALA A 178 -14.76 18.36 8.65
N ALA A 179 -15.98 17.85 8.86
CA ALA A 179 -16.97 17.45 7.84
C ALA A 179 -17.82 16.33 8.45
N LEU A 180 -18.96 16.75 8.99
CA LEU A 180 -20.05 15.86 9.37
C LEU A 180 -20.50 15.10 8.12
N HIS A 181 -20.09 13.85 7.99
CA HIS A 181 -20.97 12.72 7.68
C HIS A 181 -20.29 11.46 8.21
N GLN A 182 -20.93 10.87 9.22
CA GLN A 182 -20.40 9.85 10.11
C GLN A 182 -20.34 8.51 9.39
N ASP A 183 -19.13 7.95 9.23
CA ASP A 183 -18.93 6.53 8.94
C ASP A 183 -18.76 5.79 10.29
N PRO A 184 -19.74 4.97 10.72
CA PRO A 184 -19.69 4.27 12.02
C PRO A 184 -18.56 3.24 12.12
N ASP A 185 -18.17 2.62 10.99
CA ASP A 185 -17.22 1.51 10.97
C ASP A 185 -15.79 1.99 11.22
N LEU A 186 -15.47 3.21 10.76
CA LEU A 186 -14.18 3.83 11.01
C LEU A 186 -13.96 4.13 12.50
N ASN A 187 -15.01 4.46 13.23
CA ASN A 187 -14.93 4.76 14.67
C ASN A 187 -14.75 3.51 15.53
N GLN A 188 -15.08 2.32 15.02
CA GLN A 188 -14.84 1.07 15.74
C GLN A 188 -13.38 0.63 15.59
N MET A 189 -12.82 0.65 14.36
CA MET A 189 -11.41 0.31 14.13
C MET A 189 -10.40 1.21 14.88
N ILE A 190 -10.73 2.48 15.11
CA ILE A 190 -9.85 3.41 15.83
C ILE A 190 -9.79 3.14 17.34
N ARG A 191 -10.87 2.59 17.93
CA ARG A 191 -10.94 2.37 19.39
C ARG A 191 -10.15 1.15 19.86
N ASP A 192 -9.83 0.25 18.93
CA ASP A 192 -9.16 -1.02 19.21
C ASP A 192 -7.65 -1.00 18.90
N THR A 193 -7.06 0.19 18.68
CA THR A 193 -5.61 0.45 18.54
C THR A 193 -5.06 1.07 19.83
#